data_AF-A0A9Y4K260-F1
#
_entry.id   AF-A0A9Y4K260-F1
#
_cell.length_a   1.000
_cell.length_b   1.000
_cell.length_c   1.000
_cell.angle_alpha   90.00
_cell.angle_beta   90.00
_cell.angle_gamma   90.00
#
_symmetry.space_group_name_H-M   'P 1'
#
loop_
_entity.id
_entity.type
_entity.pdbx_description
1 polymer ?
#
loop_
_entity_poly.entity_id
_entity_poly.type
_entity_poly.pdbx_seq_one_letter_code
_entity_poly.pdbx_strand_id
1 'polypeptide(L)'
;MRRRSSSSSSRRSSTVRRRSENLRFDEFGFAVTKRKDRKLQHRCHDYSFPQLSSGRVTELCELLSYWNGASFICRSQMERFIRMGIPPSLRGRVWKCLLGIDGLREISDFSYQTCLSEVRGPLVDLGVSEYGILSAIATLSDTQNDLDLNQQQPSSCSDARCSVQDITLFRQIALDLQRSFPTHRSLMGDSPEAIEGQAKLFRVLIAYAKYNPQVGYSQGMSYIAAVLLMQLGEEEAFWALTALLDKPKYLSELFDLSLTKVQHQVKVFDQFLKHRKPRLTQHMESVGVLSVHFVMPWLLTLFTSLPCWDSVLAVWDLIILHGTNTPTHMHMEQKDC
;
A
#
# COMPACT_ATOMS: atom_id res chain seq x y z
N MET A 1 -60.33 -21.06 -7.38
CA MET A 1 -59.49 -19.86 -7.54
C MET A 1 -58.36 -19.87 -6.49
N ARG A 2 -57.12 -20.21 -6.88
CA ARG A 2 -55.93 -20.09 -5.99
C ARG A 2 -55.01 -19.01 -6.58
N ARG A 3 -54.84 -17.89 -5.87
CA ARG A 3 -53.89 -16.84 -6.24
C ARG A 3 -52.48 -17.21 -5.78
N ARG A 4 -51.52 -17.09 -6.70
CA ARG A 4 -50.08 -17.29 -6.52
C ARG A 4 -49.48 -16.15 -5.70
N SER A 5 -48.69 -16.48 -4.67
CA SER A 5 -47.73 -15.57 -4.04
C SER A 5 -46.34 -15.76 -4.66
N SER A 6 -45.70 -14.64 -5.00
CA SER A 6 -44.45 -14.52 -5.74
C SER A 6 -43.21 -14.72 -4.85
N SER A 7 -42.37 -15.70 -5.16
CA SER A 7 -41.06 -15.94 -4.56
C SER A 7 -39.92 -15.36 -5.43
N SER A 8 -39.61 -14.07 -5.28
CA SER A 8 -38.47 -13.44 -5.97
C SER A 8 -37.23 -13.22 -5.09
N SER A 9 -37.35 -13.41 -3.77
CA SER A 9 -36.28 -13.10 -2.79
C SER A 9 -35.24 -14.22 -2.59
N SER A 10 -35.54 -15.46 -2.98
CA SER A 10 -34.63 -16.61 -2.79
C SER A 10 -33.53 -16.74 -3.88
N ARG A 11 -33.73 -16.13 -5.06
CA ARG A 11 -32.81 -16.30 -6.20
C ARG A 11 -31.56 -15.42 -6.13
N ARG A 12 -31.60 -14.21 -5.54
CA ARG A 12 -30.42 -13.33 -5.45
C ARG A 12 -29.36 -13.84 -4.45
N SER A 13 -29.80 -14.34 -3.29
CA SER A 13 -28.91 -14.88 -2.23
C SER A 13 -28.17 -16.15 -2.67
N SER A 14 -28.84 -17.03 -3.43
CA SER A 14 -28.25 -18.28 -3.92
C SER A 14 -27.20 -18.08 -5.03
N THR A 15 -27.32 -17.03 -5.85
CA THR A 15 -26.30 -16.68 -6.87
C THR A 15 -25.02 -16.08 -6.27
N VAL A 16 -25.13 -15.28 -5.19
CA VAL A 16 -23.95 -14.71 -4.51
C VAL A 16 -23.21 -15.81 -3.73
N ARG A 17 -23.95 -16.67 -3.01
CA ARG A 17 -23.36 -17.84 -2.33
C ARG A 17 -22.69 -18.82 -3.30
N ARG A 18 -23.27 -19.08 -4.48
CA ARG A 18 -22.66 -19.97 -5.50
C ARG A 18 -21.37 -19.44 -6.14
N ARG A 19 -21.11 -18.13 -6.09
CA ARG A 19 -19.84 -17.57 -6.60
C ARG A 19 -18.67 -17.82 -5.64
N SER A 20 -18.92 -17.93 -4.34
CA SER A 20 -17.87 -18.11 -3.33
C SER A 20 -17.29 -19.53 -3.27
N GLU A 21 -18.01 -20.56 -3.70
CA GLU A 21 -17.59 -21.96 -3.53
C GLU A 21 -16.50 -22.45 -4.51
N ASN A 22 -15.99 -21.61 -5.40
CA ASN A 22 -14.94 -21.99 -6.37
C ASN A 22 -13.83 -20.95 -6.59
N LEU A 23 -13.72 -19.96 -5.69
CA LEU A 23 -12.61 -18.99 -5.74
C LEU A 23 -11.32 -19.70 -5.29
N ARG A 24 -10.36 -19.80 -6.21
CA ARG A 24 -8.99 -20.23 -5.90
C ARG A 24 -8.10 -19.01 -5.89
N PHE A 25 -7.10 -19.00 -5.03
CA PHE A 25 -6.10 -17.94 -4.95
C PHE A 25 -4.75 -18.49 -5.43
N ASP A 26 -3.92 -17.62 -6.00
CA ASP A 26 -2.52 -17.92 -6.29
C ASP A 26 -1.67 -17.91 -4.99
N GLU A 27 -0.37 -18.18 -5.13
CA GLU A 27 0.56 -18.21 -3.99
C GLU A 27 0.72 -16.86 -3.28
N PHE A 28 0.28 -15.77 -3.94
CA PHE A 28 0.31 -14.41 -3.43
C PHE A 28 -1.06 -13.94 -2.92
N GLY A 29 -2.06 -14.83 -2.90
CA GLY A 29 -3.38 -14.52 -2.36
C GLY A 29 -4.33 -13.81 -3.33
N PHE A 30 -4.01 -13.69 -4.62
CA PHE A 30 -4.91 -13.10 -5.62
C PHE A 30 -5.81 -14.14 -6.27
N ALA A 31 -7.08 -13.78 -6.48
CA ALA A 31 -8.07 -14.67 -7.06
C ALA A 31 -7.72 -15.06 -8.52
N VAL A 32 -7.75 -16.35 -8.81
CA VAL A 32 -7.47 -16.93 -10.13
C VAL A 32 -8.79 -17.18 -10.86
N THR A 33 -9.00 -16.51 -11.99
CA THR A 33 -10.13 -16.80 -12.88
C THR A 33 -9.86 -18.05 -13.74
N LYS A 34 -10.91 -18.77 -14.16
CA LYS A 34 -10.79 -20.08 -14.84
C LYS A 34 -9.91 -20.01 -16.10
N ARG A 35 -9.24 -21.14 -16.41
CA ARG A 35 -8.23 -21.38 -17.48
C ARG A 35 -8.45 -20.71 -18.86
N LYS A 36 -9.67 -20.37 -19.28
CA LYS A 36 -9.89 -19.67 -20.58
C LYS A 36 -9.32 -18.24 -20.59
N ASP A 37 -9.18 -17.60 -19.42
CA ASP A 37 -8.59 -16.25 -19.29
C ASP A 37 -7.06 -16.27 -19.18
N ARG A 38 -6.44 -17.44 -19.01
CA ARG A 38 -4.99 -17.55 -18.78
C ARG A 38 -4.15 -17.12 -20.00
N LYS A 39 -4.73 -17.18 -21.21
CA LYS A 39 -4.11 -16.66 -22.44
C LYS A 39 -4.20 -15.12 -22.58
N LEU A 40 -5.06 -14.48 -21.80
CA LEU A 40 -5.33 -13.03 -21.81
C LEU A 40 -4.84 -12.33 -20.53
N GLN A 41 -4.45 -13.09 -19.49
CA GLN A 41 -3.88 -12.51 -18.28
C GLN A 41 -2.48 -11.96 -18.59
N HIS A 42 -2.37 -10.63 -18.57
CA HIS A 42 -1.12 -9.88 -18.62
C HIS A 42 -0.12 -10.27 -17.51
N ARG A 43 -0.54 -11.04 -16.50
CA ARG A 43 0.31 -11.64 -15.45
C ARG A 43 1.12 -12.85 -15.93
N CYS A 44 0.83 -13.37 -17.13
CA CYS A 44 1.46 -14.56 -17.71
C CYS A 44 2.79 -14.17 -18.38
N HIS A 45 3.83 -13.98 -17.57
CA HIS A 45 5.20 -14.07 -18.04
C HIS A 45 5.92 -15.15 -17.22
N ASP A 46 6.76 -15.95 -17.88
CA ASP A 46 7.57 -17.02 -17.30
C ASP A 46 8.73 -16.43 -16.47
N TYR A 47 8.45 -15.54 -15.53
CA TYR A 47 9.42 -15.12 -14.54
C TYR A 47 9.42 -16.15 -13.41
N SER A 48 10.29 -17.15 -13.51
CA SER A 48 10.52 -18.08 -12.42
C SER A 48 11.50 -17.45 -11.45
N PHE A 49 11.03 -17.16 -10.24
CA PHE A 49 11.88 -16.67 -9.17
C PHE A 49 12.95 -17.73 -8.82
N PRO A 50 14.24 -17.37 -8.72
CA PRO A 50 15.24 -18.35 -8.33
C PRO A 50 14.94 -18.82 -6.91
N GLN A 51 14.72 -20.12 -6.76
CA GLN A 51 14.47 -20.72 -5.45
C GLN A 51 15.82 -20.95 -4.76
N LEU A 52 16.03 -20.31 -3.61
CA LEU A 52 17.21 -20.53 -2.80
C LEU A 52 17.30 -22.01 -2.39
N SER A 53 18.51 -22.57 -2.44
CA SER A 53 18.75 -23.90 -1.86
C SER A 53 18.54 -23.85 -0.35
N SER A 54 18.20 -25.00 0.25
CA SER A 54 17.98 -25.09 1.71
C SER A 54 19.16 -24.53 2.51
N GLY A 55 20.40 -24.74 2.07
CA GLY A 55 21.58 -24.18 2.72
C GLY A 55 21.61 -22.65 2.70
N ARG A 56 21.24 -22.02 1.57
CA ARG A 56 21.17 -20.56 1.47
C ARG A 56 20.03 -19.96 2.30
N VAL A 57 18.92 -20.68 2.44
CA VAL A 57 17.82 -20.27 3.33
C VAL A 57 18.31 -20.27 4.78
N THR A 58 19.08 -21.28 5.20
CA THR A 58 19.69 -21.33 6.54
C THR A 58 20.66 -20.16 6.74
N GLU A 59 21.57 -19.90 5.79
CA GLU A 59 22.51 -18.76 5.87
C GLU A 59 21.77 -17.42 5.99
N LEU A 60 20.67 -17.22 5.25
CA LEU A 60 19.86 -16.01 5.36
C LEU A 60 19.18 -15.90 6.73
N CYS A 61 18.63 -16.99 7.26
CA CYS A 61 18.04 -17.02 8.59
C CYS A 61 19.06 -16.68 9.69
N GLU A 62 20.28 -17.21 9.57
CA GLU A 62 21.40 -16.87 10.44
C GLU A 62 21.72 -15.39 10.34
N LEU A 63 21.92 -14.85 9.14
CA LEU A 63 22.16 -13.41 8.92
C LEU A 63 21.09 -12.52 9.59
N LEU A 64 19.83 -12.89 9.47
CA LEU A 64 18.71 -12.17 10.08
C LEU A 64 18.70 -12.27 11.61
N SER A 65 19.29 -13.32 12.21
CA SER A 65 19.28 -13.55 13.67
C SER A 65 20.22 -12.61 14.43
N TYR A 66 21.34 -12.23 13.81
CA TYR A 66 22.32 -11.29 14.38
C TYR A 66 22.32 -9.94 13.66
N TRP A 67 21.24 -9.64 12.90
CA TRP A 67 21.12 -8.38 12.19
C TRP A 67 21.08 -7.22 13.18
N ASN A 68 22.17 -6.45 13.22
CA ASN A 68 22.32 -5.27 14.07
C ASN A 68 22.28 -3.95 13.27
N GLY A 69 21.88 -4.01 12.01
CA GLY A 69 21.83 -2.86 11.11
C GLY A 69 23.21 -2.39 10.60
N ALA A 70 23.17 -1.50 9.61
CA ALA A 70 24.20 -0.62 9.02
C ALA A 70 25.63 -1.13 8.73
N SER A 71 26.06 -2.33 9.12
CA SER A 71 27.39 -2.81 8.76
C SER A 71 27.44 -3.04 7.23
N PHE A 72 28.49 -2.51 6.60
CA PHE A 72 28.70 -2.64 5.16
C PHE A 72 28.68 -4.11 4.71
N ILE A 73 29.23 -5.00 5.56
CA ILE A 73 29.33 -6.44 5.33
C ILE A 73 27.94 -7.09 5.31
N CYS A 74 27.12 -6.85 6.34
CA CYS A 74 25.76 -7.40 6.40
C CYS A 74 24.91 -6.93 5.22
N ARG A 75 25.13 -5.70 4.76
CA ARG A 75 24.41 -5.16 3.62
C ARG A 75 24.81 -5.77 2.29
N SER A 76 26.11 -5.93 2.03
CA SER A 76 26.61 -6.61 0.82
C SER A 76 26.11 -8.06 0.76
N GLN A 77 26.09 -8.75 1.90
CA GLN A 77 25.50 -10.08 2.02
C GLN A 77 24.00 -10.07 1.71
N MET A 78 23.24 -9.11 2.25
CA MET A 78 21.81 -8.97 1.98
C MET A 78 21.52 -8.66 0.51
N GLU A 79 22.30 -7.78 -0.12
CA GLU A 79 22.21 -7.51 -1.56
C GLU A 79 22.41 -8.79 -2.37
N ARG A 80 23.36 -9.65 -1.98
CA ARG A 80 23.58 -10.95 -2.61
C ARG A 80 22.34 -11.84 -2.50
N PHE A 81 21.69 -11.89 -1.34
CA PHE A 81 20.45 -12.67 -1.15
C PHE A 81 19.28 -12.09 -1.95
N ILE A 82 19.14 -10.76 -2.04
CA ILE A 82 18.10 -10.11 -2.84
C ILE A 82 18.29 -10.43 -4.33
N ARG A 83 19.54 -10.39 -4.83
CA ARG A 83 19.85 -10.78 -6.22
C ARG A 83 19.57 -12.25 -6.51
N MET A 84 19.73 -13.12 -5.52
CA MET A 84 19.35 -14.53 -5.61
C MET A 84 17.85 -14.75 -5.44
N GLY A 85 17.13 -13.78 -4.89
CA GLY A 85 15.72 -13.84 -4.60
C GLY A 85 15.41 -14.22 -3.15
N ILE A 86 14.60 -13.39 -2.50
CA ILE A 86 14.11 -13.65 -1.14
C ILE A 86 12.90 -14.61 -1.15
N PRO A 87 12.94 -15.71 -0.38
CA PRO A 87 11.79 -16.60 -0.21
C PRO A 87 10.58 -15.83 0.36
N PRO A 88 9.35 -16.05 -0.15
CA PRO A 88 8.16 -15.34 0.33
C PRO A 88 7.98 -15.37 1.85
N SER A 89 8.25 -16.51 2.50
CA SER A 89 8.14 -16.67 3.96
C SER A 89 9.14 -15.86 4.78
N LEU A 90 10.26 -15.42 4.18
CA LEU A 90 11.30 -14.65 4.86
C LEU A 90 11.26 -13.16 4.53
N ARG A 91 10.48 -12.75 3.52
CA ARG A 91 10.43 -11.39 3.03
C ARG A 91 10.06 -10.36 4.10
N GLY A 92 9.05 -10.65 4.92
CA GLY A 92 8.67 -9.80 6.05
C GLY A 92 9.85 -9.55 7.02
N ARG A 93 10.59 -10.61 7.39
CA ARG A 93 11.77 -10.49 8.26
C ARG A 93 12.87 -9.65 7.61
N VAL A 94 13.14 -9.88 6.32
CA VAL A 94 14.14 -9.11 5.55
C VAL A 94 13.76 -7.62 5.51
N TRP A 95 12.51 -7.30 5.18
CA TRP A 95 12.03 -5.92 5.10
C TRP A 95 12.07 -5.22 6.45
N LYS A 96 11.63 -5.90 7.52
CA LYS A 96 11.72 -5.44 8.90
C LYS A 96 13.16 -5.05 9.28
N CYS A 97 14.13 -5.92 8.98
CA CYS A 97 15.55 -5.69 9.24
C CYS A 97 16.11 -4.52 8.42
N LEU A 98 15.84 -4.47 7.11
CA LEU A 98 16.35 -3.42 6.22
C LEU A 98 15.79 -2.04 6.57
N LEU A 99 14.49 -1.96 6.82
CA LEU A 99 13.83 -0.71 7.20
C LEU A 99 14.16 -0.29 8.63
N GLY A 100 14.72 -1.18 9.46
CA GLY A 100 15.09 -0.89 10.85
C GLY A 100 13.90 -0.38 11.65
N ILE A 101 12.76 -1.08 11.54
CA ILE A 101 11.49 -0.64 12.14
C ILE A 101 11.47 -0.77 13.66
N ASP A 102 12.20 -1.74 14.23
CA ASP A 102 12.27 -1.91 15.69
C ASP A 102 12.96 -0.71 16.34
N GLY A 103 14.12 -0.30 15.81
CA GLY A 103 14.81 0.90 16.29
C GLY A 103 14.02 2.19 16.04
N LEU A 104 13.27 2.27 14.93
CA LEU A 104 12.37 3.42 14.69
C LEU A 104 11.26 3.50 15.74
N ARG A 105 10.65 2.36 16.08
CA ARG A 105 9.62 2.26 17.12
C ARG A 105 10.16 2.62 18.49
N GLU A 106 11.38 2.16 18.83
CA GLU A 106 12.00 2.43 20.14
C GLU A 106 12.35 3.90 20.36
N ILE A 107 12.75 4.61 19.31
CA ILE A 107 13.13 6.04 19.38
C ILE A 107 11.92 6.96 19.28
N SER A 108 10.81 6.49 18.70
CA SER A 108 9.63 7.30 18.45
C SER A 108 8.75 7.43 19.70
N ASP A 109 8.36 8.67 20.03
CA ASP A 109 7.37 8.95 21.08
C ASP A 109 5.93 8.56 20.69
N PHE A 110 5.69 8.28 19.40
CA PHE A 110 4.38 7.88 18.90
C PHE A 110 4.01 6.44 19.25
N SER A 111 2.83 6.24 19.84
CA SER A 111 2.25 4.93 20.11
C SER A 111 1.13 4.62 19.12
N TYR A 112 1.30 3.55 18.32
CA TYR A 112 0.29 3.08 17.38
C TYR A 112 -1.05 2.76 18.07
N GLN A 113 -0.99 2.04 19.20
CA GLN A 113 -2.19 1.63 19.94
C GLN A 113 -2.96 2.81 20.56
N THR A 114 -2.22 3.81 21.05
CA THR A 114 -2.82 5.04 21.60
C THR A 114 -3.52 5.83 20.49
N CYS A 115 -2.86 6.01 19.34
CA CYS A 115 -3.44 6.68 18.18
C CYS A 115 -4.74 6.00 17.71
N LEU A 116 -4.76 4.67 17.62
CA LEU A 116 -5.97 3.95 17.23
C LEU A 116 -7.12 4.14 18.24
N SER A 117 -6.80 4.22 19.52
CA SER A 117 -7.80 4.48 20.57
C SER A 117 -8.42 5.87 20.43
N GLU A 118 -7.62 6.87 20.06
CA GLU A 118 -8.08 8.23 19.80
C GLU A 118 -8.94 8.31 18.53
N VAL A 119 -8.55 7.61 17.46
CA VAL A 119 -9.30 7.58 16.17
C VAL A 119 -10.66 6.91 16.30
N ARG A 120 -10.82 5.94 17.22
CA ARG A 120 -12.09 5.24 17.44
C ARG A 120 -13.19 6.13 17.99
N GLY A 121 -12.86 7.17 18.76
CA GLY A 121 -13.86 8.12 19.28
C GLY A 121 -14.66 8.80 18.16
N PRO A 122 -14.01 9.51 17.23
CA PRO A 122 -14.64 10.09 16.05
C PRO A 122 -15.44 9.09 15.19
N LEU A 123 -14.94 7.87 15.01
CA LEU A 123 -15.68 6.84 14.27
C LEU A 123 -16.98 6.44 14.96
N VAL A 124 -16.95 6.26 16.29
CA VAL A 124 -18.15 5.94 17.09
C VAL A 124 -19.16 7.09 17.04
N ASP A 125 -18.71 8.33 17.12
CA ASP A 125 -19.57 9.51 17.02
C ASP A 125 -20.30 9.59 15.66
N LEU A 126 -19.67 9.07 14.59
CA LEU A 126 -20.26 8.95 13.26
C LEU A 126 -21.12 7.68 13.07
N GLY A 127 -21.17 6.78 14.07
CA GLY A 127 -21.81 5.47 13.93
C GLY A 127 -21.09 4.55 12.94
N VAL A 128 -19.81 4.79 12.68
CA VAL A 128 -18.96 4.04 11.74
C VAL A 128 -18.03 3.10 12.52
N SER A 129 -17.80 1.91 11.96
CA SER A 129 -16.82 0.96 12.48
C SER A 129 -15.69 0.77 11.46
N GLU A 130 -14.46 0.63 11.95
CA GLU A 130 -13.30 0.25 11.14
C GLU A 130 -13.50 -1.07 10.37
N TYR A 131 -14.30 -1.99 10.92
CA TYR A 131 -14.68 -3.26 10.27
C TYR A 131 -15.79 -3.09 9.20
N GLY A 132 -16.48 -1.96 9.21
CA GLY A 132 -17.56 -1.63 8.27
C GLY A 132 -17.22 -0.43 7.38
N ILE A 133 -15.94 -0.04 7.31
CA ILE A 133 -15.55 1.25 6.74
C ILE A 133 -15.94 1.41 5.27
N LEU A 134 -15.88 0.33 4.48
CA LEU A 134 -16.30 0.35 3.08
C LEU A 134 -17.80 0.59 2.93
N SER A 135 -18.61 0.01 3.82
CA SER A 135 -20.06 0.22 3.85
C SER A 135 -20.42 1.64 4.29
N ALA A 136 -19.53 2.30 5.04
CA ALA A 136 -19.72 3.66 5.55
C ALA A 136 -19.38 4.78 4.55
N ILE A 137 -18.87 4.47 3.35
CA ILE A 137 -18.48 5.48 2.35
C ILE A 137 -19.63 6.45 2.03
N ALA A 138 -20.85 5.95 1.90
CA ALA A 138 -22.03 6.78 1.65
C ALA A 138 -22.29 7.73 2.82
N THR A 139 -22.37 7.20 4.04
CA THR A 139 -22.53 7.99 5.27
C THR A 139 -21.45 9.06 5.40
N LEU A 140 -20.17 8.71 5.21
CA LEU A 140 -19.07 9.67 5.26
C LEU A 140 -19.17 10.76 4.19
N SER A 141 -19.67 10.42 2.99
CA SER A 141 -19.89 11.38 1.92
C SER A 141 -21.02 12.34 2.24
N ASP A 142 -22.13 11.84 2.76
CA ASP A 142 -23.30 12.63 3.12
C ASP A 142 -22.97 13.58 4.28
N THR A 143 -22.29 13.08 5.33
CA THR A 143 -21.85 13.91 6.46
C THR A 143 -20.86 15.00 6.04
N GLN A 144 -19.94 14.70 5.12
CA GLN A 144 -19.02 15.70 4.59
C GLN A 144 -19.79 16.81 3.85
N ASN A 145 -20.73 16.45 2.98
CA ASN A 145 -21.55 17.40 2.23
C ASN A 145 -22.38 18.29 3.17
N ASP A 146 -22.99 17.72 4.21
CA ASP A 146 -23.79 18.48 5.20
C ASP A 146 -22.94 19.50 5.96
N LEU A 147 -21.70 19.16 6.30
CA LEU A 147 -20.77 20.08 6.97
C LEU A 147 -20.26 21.19 6.06
N ASP A 148 -20.00 20.90 4.79
CA ASP A 148 -19.59 21.90 3.80
C ASP A 148 -20.72 22.91 3.52
N LEU A 149 -21.99 22.47 3.54
CA LEU A 149 -23.16 23.35 3.44
C LEU A 149 -23.35 24.22 4.70
N ASN A 150 -23.12 23.65 5.89
CA ASN A 150 -23.30 24.35 7.16
C ASN A 150 -22.15 25.30 7.54
N GLN A 151 -20.95 25.18 6.94
CA GLN A 151 -19.87 26.17 7.12
C GLN A 151 -20.23 27.58 6.63
N GLN A 152 -21.33 27.74 5.88
CA GLN A 152 -21.86 29.04 5.47
C GLN A 152 -22.85 29.67 6.48
N GLN A 153 -23.15 28.99 7.61
CA GLN A 153 -23.95 29.54 8.71
C GLN A 153 -23.31 29.27 10.08
N PRO A 154 -23.21 30.26 10.98
CA PRO A 154 -22.61 30.06 12.29
C PRO A 154 -23.60 29.36 13.23
N SER A 155 -23.55 28.03 13.31
CA SER A 155 -24.31 27.27 14.31
C SER A 155 -23.44 26.80 15.49
N SER A 156 -23.91 27.11 16.68
CA SER A 156 -23.29 26.93 17.99
C SER A 156 -23.42 25.51 18.55
N CYS A 157 -22.89 24.49 17.88
CA CYS A 157 -22.86 23.12 18.43
C CYS A 157 -21.40 22.65 18.61
N SER A 158 -20.90 22.81 19.82
CA SER A 158 -19.51 22.59 20.23
C SER A 158 -19.28 21.24 20.90
N ASP A 159 -19.89 20.16 20.38
CA ASP A 159 -19.80 18.82 21.01
C ASP A 159 -19.38 17.69 20.05
N ALA A 160 -19.16 17.98 18.76
CA ALA A 160 -18.63 16.99 17.83
C ALA A 160 -17.11 16.87 17.99
N ARG A 161 -16.62 15.78 18.59
CA ARG A 161 -15.19 15.44 18.66
C ARG A 161 -14.58 15.11 17.30
N CYS A 162 -15.41 14.88 16.28
CA CYS A 162 -14.99 14.56 14.93
C CYS A 162 -14.85 15.84 14.10
N SER A 163 -13.63 16.14 13.64
CA SER A 163 -13.39 17.30 12.79
C SER A 163 -13.78 17.04 11.33
N VAL A 164 -14.08 18.08 10.56
CA VAL A 164 -14.29 18.00 9.09
C VAL A 164 -13.10 17.33 8.39
N GLN A 165 -11.89 17.58 8.92
CA GLN A 165 -10.64 16.99 8.43
C GLN A 165 -10.61 15.47 8.65
N ASP A 166 -11.08 14.98 9.80
CA ASP A 166 -11.16 13.54 10.08
C ASP A 166 -12.15 12.84 9.14
N ILE A 167 -13.33 13.43 8.91
CA ILE A 167 -14.35 12.86 8.01
C ILE A 167 -13.81 12.76 6.60
N THR A 168 -13.18 13.84 6.11
CA THR A 168 -12.55 13.88 4.79
C THR A 168 -11.48 12.81 4.67
N LEU A 169 -10.63 12.66 5.70
CA LEU A 169 -9.56 11.68 5.75
C LEU A 169 -10.10 10.24 5.76
N PHE A 170 -11.08 9.93 6.62
CA PHE A 170 -11.72 8.61 6.68
C PHE A 170 -12.35 8.23 5.34
N ARG A 171 -13.07 9.18 4.73
CA ARG A 171 -13.71 8.98 3.43
C ARG A 171 -12.69 8.72 2.33
N GLN A 172 -11.63 9.52 2.26
CA GLN A 172 -10.59 9.38 1.25
C GLN A 172 -9.87 8.03 1.37
N ILE A 173 -9.53 7.60 2.59
CA ILE A 173 -8.98 6.27 2.84
C ILE A 173 -9.99 5.19 2.39
N ALA A 174 -11.25 5.26 2.82
CA ALA A 174 -12.26 4.25 2.48
C ALA A 174 -12.47 4.08 0.96
N LEU A 175 -12.50 5.18 0.20
CA LEU A 175 -12.58 5.16 -1.26
C LEU A 175 -11.39 4.43 -1.89
N ASP A 176 -10.19 4.63 -1.36
CA ASP A 176 -8.96 4.00 -1.84
C ASP A 176 -8.91 2.51 -1.48
N LEU A 177 -9.34 2.13 -0.28
CA LEU A 177 -9.47 0.73 0.13
C LEU A 177 -10.34 -0.07 -0.83
N GLN A 178 -11.47 0.49 -1.28
CA GLN A 178 -12.40 -0.18 -2.21
C GLN A 178 -11.75 -0.62 -3.52
N ARG A 179 -10.72 0.11 -3.98
CA ARG A 179 -10.01 -0.14 -5.25
C ARG A 179 -8.60 -0.72 -5.08
N SER A 180 -8.14 -0.90 -3.85
CA SER A 180 -6.80 -1.42 -3.54
C SER A 180 -6.81 -2.94 -3.53
N PHE A 181 -6.17 -3.56 -4.52
CA PHE A 181 -6.09 -5.02 -4.69
C PHE A 181 -7.45 -5.75 -4.51
N PRO A 182 -8.49 -5.40 -5.28
CA PRO A 182 -9.85 -5.89 -5.08
C PRO A 182 -10.02 -7.40 -5.35
N THR A 183 -8.96 -8.08 -5.78
CA THR A 183 -8.93 -9.53 -6.01
C THR A 183 -8.09 -10.29 -4.99
N HIS A 184 -7.45 -9.61 -4.04
CA HIS A 184 -6.64 -10.26 -3.01
C HIS A 184 -7.52 -10.78 -1.87
N ARG A 185 -7.29 -12.00 -1.38
CA ARG A 185 -8.16 -12.68 -0.39
C ARG A 185 -8.38 -11.89 0.90
N SER A 186 -7.37 -11.12 1.34
CA SER A 186 -7.44 -10.30 2.56
C SER A 186 -8.13 -8.95 2.35
N LEU A 187 -8.55 -8.63 1.13
CA LEU A 187 -9.19 -7.35 0.80
C LEU A 187 -10.48 -7.54 -0.02
N MET A 188 -10.71 -8.72 -0.59
CA MET A 188 -11.85 -9.02 -1.47
C MET A 188 -13.02 -9.64 -0.71
N GLY A 189 -14.18 -8.98 -0.79
CA GLY A 189 -15.46 -9.49 -0.30
C GLY A 189 -15.64 -9.39 1.21
N ASP A 190 -16.57 -10.18 1.74
CA ASP A 190 -17.05 -10.07 3.13
C ASP A 190 -16.64 -11.27 4.00
N SER A 191 -15.54 -11.95 3.63
CA SER A 191 -15.00 -13.02 4.47
C SER A 191 -14.39 -12.42 5.75
N PRO A 192 -14.30 -13.17 6.87
CA PRO A 192 -13.63 -12.67 8.07
C PRO A 192 -12.19 -12.20 7.83
N GLU A 193 -11.46 -12.90 6.95
CA GLU A 193 -10.09 -12.49 6.55
C GLU A 193 -10.10 -11.15 5.79
N ALA A 194 -11.07 -10.96 4.88
CA ALA A 194 -11.18 -9.75 4.08
C ALA A 194 -11.61 -8.54 4.94
N ILE A 195 -12.59 -8.74 5.82
CA ILE A 195 -13.07 -7.70 6.74
C ILE A 195 -11.93 -7.25 7.66
N GLU A 196 -11.19 -8.20 8.25
CA GLU A 196 -10.04 -7.88 9.09
C GLU A 196 -8.93 -7.18 8.30
N GLY A 197 -8.61 -7.65 7.08
CA GLY A 197 -7.56 -7.03 6.27
C GLY A 197 -7.92 -5.62 5.80
N GLN A 198 -9.18 -5.36 5.46
CA GLN A 198 -9.67 -4.00 5.16
C GLN A 198 -9.57 -3.09 6.39
N ALA A 199 -9.95 -3.59 7.58
CA ALA A 199 -9.85 -2.84 8.83
C ALA A 199 -8.39 -2.53 9.19
N LYS A 200 -7.48 -3.51 9.05
CA LYS A 200 -6.04 -3.32 9.21
C LYS A 200 -5.48 -2.25 8.28
N LEU A 201 -5.85 -2.32 7.01
CA LEU A 201 -5.41 -1.35 6.01
C LEU A 201 -5.90 0.06 6.35
N PHE A 202 -7.15 0.20 6.79
CA PHE A 202 -7.66 1.47 7.29
C PHE A 202 -6.85 2.00 8.48
N ARG A 203 -6.66 1.16 9.52
CA ARG A 203 -5.94 1.50 10.76
C ARG A 203 -4.49 1.93 10.51
N VAL A 204 -3.77 1.22 9.65
CA VAL A 204 -2.39 1.58 9.29
C VAL A 204 -2.33 2.95 8.60
N LEU A 205 -3.23 3.20 7.65
CA LEU A 205 -3.24 4.45 6.88
C LEU A 205 -3.65 5.65 7.73
N ILE A 206 -4.67 5.50 8.57
CA ILE A 206 -5.11 6.59 9.45
C ILE A 206 -4.05 6.90 10.50
N ALA A 207 -3.41 5.88 11.08
CA ALA A 207 -2.31 6.09 12.02
C ALA A 207 -1.12 6.79 11.35
N TYR A 208 -0.77 6.44 10.11
CA TYR A 208 0.29 7.15 9.38
C TYR A 208 -0.07 8.62 9.14
N ALA A 209 -1.31 8.90 8.71
CA ALA A 209 -1.75 10.28 8.49
C ALA A 209 -1.71 11.12 9.78
N LYS A 210 -1.92 10.51 10.96
CA LYS A 210 -1.76 11.14 12.27
C LYS A 210 -0.30 11.24 12.71
N TYR A 211 0.54 10.26 12.37
CA TYR A 211 1.97 10.24 12.65
C TYR A 211 2.71 11.36 11.92
N ASN A 212 2.42 11.56 10.64
CA ASN A 212 3.03 12.61 9.82
C ASN A 212 1.96 13.50 9.16
N PRO A 213 1.40 14.49 9.89
CA PRO A 213 0.35 15.36 9.37
C PRO A 213 0.77 16.25 8.18
N GLN A 214 2.07 16.46 7.99
CA GLN A 214 2.60 17.26 6.87
C GLN A 214 2.41 16.54 5.53
N VAL A 215 2.58 15.22 5.53
CA VAL A 215 2.28 14.36 4.38
C VAL A 215 0.80 13.97 4.40
N GLY A 216 0.28 13.60 5.57
CA GLY A 216 -1.08 13.13 5.75
C GLY A 216 -1.35 11.83 5.00
N TYR A 217 -2.51 11.75 4.35
CA TYR A 217 -2.85 10.65 3.45
C TYR A 217 -2.92 11.15 2.01
N SER A 218 -2.17 10.52 1.13
CA SER A 218 -2.17 10.78 -0.31
C SER A 218 -2.66 9.55 -1.09
N GLN A 219 -3.35 9.80 -2.20
CA GLN A 219 -3.86 8.74 -3.05
C GLN A 219 -2.71 7.86 -3.58
N GLY A 220 -2.87 6.55 -3.43
CA GLY A 220 -1.85 5.56 -3.80
C GLY A 220 -1.15 4.90 -2.61
N MET A 221 -1.15 5.57 -1.44
CA MET A 221 -0.56 5.01 -0.21
C MET A 221 -1.25 3.73 0.25
N SER A 222 -2.55 3.57 -0.05
CA SER A 222 -3.27 2.33 0.24
C SER A 222 -2.66 1.09 -0.42
N TYR A 223 -2.13 1.22 -1.64
CA TYR A 223 -1.45 0.10 -2.32
C TYR A 223 -0.15 -0.24 -1.61
N ILE A 224 0.60 0.76 -1.15
CA ILE A 224 1.87 0.59 -0.43
C ILE A 224 1.62 -0.12 0.92
N ALA A 225 0.70 0.42 1.71
CA ALA A 225 0.32 -0.15 3.01
C ALA A 225 -0.23 -1.58 2.87
N ALA A 226 -1.01 -1.86 1.82
CA ALA A 226 -1.52 -3.20 1.58
C ALA A 226 -0.42 -4.21 1.26
N VAL A 227 0.61 -3.84 0.46
CA VAL A 227 1.76 -4.72 0.20
C VAL A 227 2.53 -5.02 1.49
N LEU A 228 2.72 -4.01 2.34
CA LEU A 228 3.36 -4.20 3.64
C LEU A 228 2.54 -5.16 4.52
N LEU A 229 1.22 -5.00 4.59
CA LEU A 229 0.32 -5.90 5.33
C LEU A 229 0.26 -7.33 4.78
N MET A 230 0.60 -7.54 3.50
CA MET A 230 0.74 -8.88 2.95
C MET A 230 2.01 -9.60 3.46
N GLN A 231 3.01 -8.86 3.95
CA GLN A 231 4.31 -9.41 4.37
C GLN A 231 4.58 -9.28 5.89
N LEU A 232 3.88 -8.38 6.58
CA LEU A 232 4.16 -7.98 7.97
C LEU A 232 2.91 -8.01 8.85
N GLY A 233 3.11 -8.03 10.17
CA GLY A 233 2.03 -7.74 11.12
C GLY A 233 1.49 -6.31 10.97
N GLU A 234 0.33 -6.02 11.57
CA GLU A 234 -0.34 -4.72 11.40
C GLU A 234 0.52 -3.53 11.86
N GLU A 235 0.98 -3.56 13.11
CA GLU A 235 1.82 -2.47 13.64
C GLU A 235 3.20 -2.42 12.97
N GLU A 236 3.74 -3.58 12.59
CA GLU A 236 4.99 -3.64 11.83
C GLU A 236 4.84 -3.00 10.44
N ALA A 237 3.69 -3.20 9.78
CA ALA A 237 3.38 -2.57 8.51
C ALA A 237 3.24 -1.05 8.65
N PHE A 238 2.67 -0.56 9.76
CA PHE A 238 2.69 0.87 10.08
C PHE A 238 4.12 1.41 10.19
N TRP A 239 4.98 0.81 11.03
CA TRP A 239 6.36 1.28 11.16
C TRP A 239 7.18 1.12 9.88
N ALA A 240 6.88 0.10 9.06
CA ALA A 240 7.50 -0.08 7.75
C ALA A 240 7.05 1.01 6.77
N LEU A 241 5.77 1.40 6.78
CA LEU A 241 5.26 2.51 5.98
C LEU A 241 5.94 3.82 6.39
N THR A 242 6.03 4.09 7.69
CA THR A 242 6.74 5.24 8.25
C THR A 242 8.21 5.24 7.83
N ALA A 243 8.91 4.13 8.01
CA ALA A 243 10.30 4.03 7.60
C ALA A 243 10.48 4.23 6.09
N LEU A 244 9.57 3.70 5.27
CA LEU A 244 9.64 3.77 3.81
C LEU A 244 9.34 5.18 3.28
N LEU A 245 8.45 5.94 3.91
CA LEU A 245 8.09 7.28 3.44
C LEU A 245 8.96 8.38 4.07
N ASP A 246 9.38 8.21 5.32
CA ASP A 246 10.06 9.28 6.06
C ASP A 246 11.60 9.14 6.05
N LYS A 247 12.18 7.93 6.04
CA LYS A 247 13.65 7.76 6.02
C LYS A 247 14.29 8.15 4.69
N PRO A 248 13.79 7.68 3.53
CA PRO A 248 14.26 8.19 2.26
C PRO A 248 13.56 9.51 1.93
N LYS A 249 14.29 10.63 2.07
CA LYS A 249 13.81 11.97 1.68
C LYS A 249 13.11 11.98 0.30
N TYR A 250 13.55 11.13 -0.62
CA TYR A 250 13.01 11.08 -1.98
C TYR A 250 11.62 10.42 -2.10
N LEU A 251 11.20 9.52 -1.19
CA LEU A 251 9.90 8.85 -1.31
C LEU A 251 8.77 9.70 -0.74
N SER A 252 8.96 10.37 0.40
CA SER A 252 8.00 11.36 0.91
C SER A 252 7.74 12.48 -0.10
N GLU A 253 8.80 12.96 -0.78
CA GLU A 253 8.68 13.95 -1.86
C GLU A 253 7.80 13.49 -3.04
N LEU A 254 7.57 12.18 -3.24
CA LEU A 254 6.64 11.70 -4.29
C LEU A 254 5.17 11.96 -3.93
N PHE A 255 4.85 12.15 -2.66
CA PHE A 255 3.48 12.29 -2.15
C PHE A 255 3.13 13.71 -1.75
N ASP A 256 4.02 14.67 -2.04
CA ASP A 256 3.75 16.08 -1.77
C ASP A 256 2.58 16.61 -2.61
N LEU A 257 1.88 17.63 -2.11
CA LEU A 257 0.73 18.22 -2.81
C LEU A 257 1.08 18.81 -4.19
N SER A 258 2.35 19.19 -4.38
CA SER A 258 2.83 19.79 -5.63
C SER A 258 3.04 18.76 -6.73
N LEU A 259 3.26 17.49 -6.37
CA LEU A 259 3.70 16.39 -7.24
C LEU A 259 4.95 16.74 -8.07
N THR A 260 5.71 17.74 -7.65
CA THR A 260 6.84 18.29 -8.42
C THR A 260 7.91 17.23 -8.62
N LYS A 261 8.16 16.41 -7.58
CA LYS A 261 9.12 15.31 -7.67
C LYS A 261 8.70 14.29 -8.72
N VAL A 262 7.42 13.90 -8.72
CA VAL A 262 6.91 12.91 -9.67
C VAL A 262 6.98 13.44 -11.09
N GLN A 263 6.59 14.70 -11.31
CA GLN A 263 6.73 15.36 -12.61
C GLN A 263 8.18 15.42 -13.09
N HIS A 264 9.13 15.68 -12.19
CA HIS A 264 10.55 15.63 -12.50
C HIS A 264 10.99 14.22 -12.92
N GLN A 265 10.58 13.18 -12.18
CA GLN A 265 10.88 11.79 -12.53
C GLN A 265 10.30 11.39 -13.89
N VAL A 266 9.09 11.85 -14.22
CA VAL A 266 8.49 11.64 -15.55
C VAL A 266 9.38 12.25 -16.65
N LYS A 267 9.87 13.48 -16.47
CA LYS A 267 10.78 14.13 -17.44
C LYS A 267 12.10 13.37 -17.61
N VAL A 268 12.67 12.89 -16.51
CA VAL A 268 13.89 12.06 -16.53
C VAL A 268 13.62 10.76 -17.30
N PHE A 269 12.48 10.11 -17.04
CA PHE A 269 12.07 8.92 -17.77
C PHE A 269 11.92 9.19 -19.28
N ASP A 270 11.30 10.31 -19.67
CA ASP A 270 11.16 10.70 -21.08
C ASP A 270 12.50 10.84 -21.78
N GLN A 271 13.50 11.45 -21.12
CA GLN A 271 14.86 11.57 -21.65
C GLN A 271 15.49 10.20 -21.89
N PHE A 272 15.37 9.28 -20.92
CA PHE A 272 15.86 7.91 -21.08
C PHE A 272 15.13 7.15 -22.18
N LEU A 273 13.81 7.27 -22.26
CA LEU A 273 13.00 6.60 -23.27
C LEU A 273 13.38 7.09 -24.67
N LYS A 274 13.52 8.41 -24.85
CA LYS A 274 13.93 9.02 -26.12
C LYS A 274 15.33 8.57 -26.55
N HIS A 275 16.26 8.48 -25.59
CA HIS A 275 17.62 8.04 -25.88
C HIS A 275 17.72 6.54 -26.17
N ARG A 276 17.05 5.70 -25.37
CA ARG A 276 17.17 4.23 -25.45
C ARG A 276 16.24 3.60 -26.50
N LYS A 277 15.08 4.21 -26.76
CA LYS A 277 14.00 3.68 -27.62
C LYS A 277 13.37 4.80 -28.47
N PRO A 278 14.13 5.52 -29.31
CA PRO A 278 13.64 6.69 -30.06
C PRO A 278 12.44 6.39 -30.96
N ARG A 279 12.41 5.21 -31.60
CA ARG A 279 11.27 4.78 -32.43
C ARG A 279 9.98 4.61 -31.62
N LEU A 280 10.09 4.12 -30.39
CA LEU A 280 8.94 3.97 -29.49
C LEU A 280 8.43 5.34 -29.05
N THR A 281 9.34 6.24 -28.67
CA THR A 281 8.99 7.62 -28.31
C THR A 281 8.24 8.32 -29.45
N GLN A 282 8.76 8.26 -30.68
CA GLN A 282 8.10 8.86 -31.84
C GLN A 282 6.71 8.25 -32.08
N HIS A 283 6.57 6.94 -31.92
CA HIS A 283 5.26 6.30 -32.07
C HIS A 283 4.29 6.76 -30.98
N MET A 284 4.71 6.77 -29.71
CA MET A 284 3.89 7.24 -28.59
C MET A 284 3.42 8.68 -28.79
N GLU A 285 4.31 9.57 -29.24
CA GLU A 285 3.98 10.96 -29.60
C GLU A 285 2.93 11.00 -30.73
N SER A 286 3.09 10.17 -31.78
CA SER A 286 2.16 10.12 -32.92
C SER A 286 0.74 9.67 -32.54
N VAL A 287 0.60 8.85 -31.48
CA VAL A 287 -0.70 8.36 -31.00
C VAL A 287 -1.21 9.12 -29.76
N GLY A 288 -0.51 10.19 -29.33
CA GLY A 288 -0.91 11.01 -28.18
C GLY A 288 -0.74 10.34 -26.81
N VAL A 289 0.13 9.33 -26.69
CA VAL A 289 0.39 8.65 -25.42
C VAL A 289 1.57 9.31 -24.71
N LEU A 290 1.30 9.96 -23.59
CA LEU A 290 2.31 10.59 -22.75
C LEU A 290 2.83 9.62 -21.67
N SER A 291 4.13 9.68 -21.36
CA SER A 291 4.73 8.82 -20.32
C SER A 291 4.12 9.03 -18.93
N VAL A 292 3.67 10.25 -18.64
CA VAL A 292 2.99 10.57 -17.39
C VAL A 292 1.82 9.63 -17.10
N HIS A 293 1.09 9.16 -18.13
CA HIS A 293 -0.09 8.30 -17.93
C HIS A 293 0.22 6.95 -17.26
N PHE A 294 1.45 6.43 -17.40
CA PHE A 294 1.85 5.17 -16.79
C PHE A 294 2.97 5.33 -15.75
N VAL A 295 3.87 6.30 -15.90
CA VAL A 295 4.96 6.55 -14.94
C VAL A 295 4.44 7.10 -13.61
N MET A 296 3.45 8.01 -13.62
CA MET A 296 2.84 8.52 -12.38
C MET A 296 2.23 7.38 -11.54
N PRO A 297 1.32 6.54 -12.09
CA PRO A 297 0.80 5.39 -11.36
C PRO A 297 1.88 4.42 -10.88
N TRP A 298 2.93 4.19 -11.67
CA TRP A 298 4.05 3.34 -11.25
C TRP A 298 4.78 3.92 -10.04
N LEU A 299 5.09 5.22 -10.02
CA LEU A 299 5.81 5.82 -8.90
C LEU A 299 4.94 5.97 -7.64
N LEU A 300 3.72 6.50 -7.78
CA LEU A 300 2.82 6.74 -6.64
C LEU A 300 2.34 5.46 -5.95
N THR A 301 2.41 4.32 -6.64
CA THR A 301 2.03 3.03 -6.06
C THR A 301 3.23 2.10 -5.89
N LEU A 302 4.46 2.62 -5.98
CA LEU A 302 5.72 1.85 -5.92
C LEU A 302 5.67 0.56 -6.76
N PHE A 303 5.26 0.71 -8.01
CA PHE A 303 5.22 -0.32 -9.04
C PHE A 303 4.27 -1.49 -8.73
N THR A 304 3.37 -1.36 -7.76
CA THR A 304 2.40 -2.42 -7.41
C THR A 304 1.36 -2.70 -8.49
N SER A 305 1.22 -1.79 -9.45
CA SER A 305 0.40 -1.94 -10.65
C SER A 305 1.05 -2.82 -11.74
N LEU A 306 2.30 -3.26 -11.56
CA LEU A 306 2.91 -4.22 -12.48
C LEU A 306 2.13 -5.55 -12.49
N PRO A 307 2.02 -6.21 -13.65
CA PRO A 307 1.16 -7.37 -13.77
C PRO A 307 1.72 -8.63 -13.08
N CYS A 308 3.04 -8.76 -12.99
CA CYS A 308 3.69 -9.91 -12.35
C CYS A 308 4.02 -9.60 -10.89
N TRP A 309 3.43 -10.34 -9.95
CA TRP A 309 3.62 -10.06 -8.53
C TRP A 309 5.03 -10.39 -8.04
N ASP A 310 5.69 -11.41 -8.60
CA ASP A 310 7.11 -11.66 -8.36
C ASP A 310 7.97 -10.46 -8.73
N SER A 311 7.66 -9.79 -9.84
CA SER A 311 8.35 -8.58 -10.26
C SER A 311 8.07 -7.41 -9.32
N VAL A 312 6.83 -7.28 -8.84
CA VAL A 312 6.49 -6.28 -7.80
C VAL A 312 7.36 -6.51 -6.56
N LEU A 313 7.39 -7.72 -6.03
CA LEU A 313 8.16 -8.03 -4.82
C LEU A 313 9.66 -7.88 -5.01
N ALA A 314 10.21 -8.25 -6.18
CA ALA A 314 11.63 -8.04 -6.49
C ALA A 314 12.00 -6.55 -6.59
N VAL A 315 11.14 -5.74 -7.20
CA VAL A 315 11.32 -4.27 -7.24
C VAL A 315 11.26 -3.70 -5.82
N TRP A 316 10.34 -4.18 -4.97
CA TRP A 316 10.26 -3.78 -3.58
C TRP A 316 11.47 -4.19 -2.74
N ASP A 317 11.98 -5.41 -2.91
CA ASP A 317 13.21 -5.88 -2.27
C ASP A 317 14.37 -4.91 -2.59
N LEU A 318 14.48 -4.45 -3.85
CA LEU A 318 15.47 -3.47 -4.28
C LEU A 318 15.21 -2.05 -3.77
N ILE A 319 13.95 -1.59 -3.79
CA ILE A 319 13.57 -0.27 -3.26
C ILE A 319 13.89 -0.18 -1.77
N ILE A 320 13.63 -1.23 -0.99
CA ILE A 320 13.91 -1.24 0.46
C ILE A 320 15.42 -1.33 0.72
N LEU A 321 16.15 -2.16 -0.04
CA LEU A 321 17.61 -2.25 0.07
C LEU A 321 18.30 -0.93 -0.28
N HIS A 322 17.85 -0.23 -1.33
CA HIS A 322 18.48 1.00 -1.81
C HIS A 322 17.88 2.26 -1.20
N GLY A 323 16.63 2.25 -0.76
CA GLY A 323 15.97 3.40 -0.12
C GLY A 323 16.57 3.72 1.24
N THR A 324 17.20 2.76 1.89
CA THR A 324 17.95 2.93 3.14
C THR A 324 19.34 3.56 2.94
N ASN A 325 19.72 3.92 1.70
CA ASN A 325 21.04 4.46 1.33
C ASN A 325 21.37 5.87 1.77
N THR A 326 20.49 6.63 2.42
CA THR A 326 20.90 7.95 2.90
C THR A 326 21.48 7.78 4.29
N PRO A 327 22.82 7.67 4.47
CA PRO A 327 23.40 7.89 5.77
C PRO A 327 22.99 9.31 6.17
N THR A 328 22.18 9.42 7.20
CA THR A 328 21.92 10.66 7.93
C THR A 328 23.21 11.25 8.53
N HIS A 329 24.37 10.60 8.33
CA HIS A 329 25.68 10.98 8.85
C HIS A 329 26.71 11.49 7.82
N MET A 330 26.38 11.70 6.55
CA MET A 330 27.31 12.35 5.59
C MET A 330 26.93 13.80 5.24
N HIS A 331 26.41 14.56 6.21
CA HIS A 331 26.28 16.02 6.11
C HIS A 331 26.86 16.70 7.37
N MET A 332 28.15 16.51 7.61
CA MET A 332 29.04 17.48 8.24
C MET A 332 30.42 17.25 7.61
N GLU A 333 31.16 18.32 7.33
CA GLU A 333 32.43 18.34 6.57
C GLU A 333 32.34 18.33 5.04
N GLN A 334 31.57 19.27 4.49
CA GLN A 334 32.03 20.01 3.30
C GLN A 334 31.38 21.40 3.26
N LYS A 335 31.73 22.18 4.29
CA LYS A 335 31.84 23.64 4.21
C LYS A 335 33.13 23.98 4.94
N ASP A 336 34.02 24.66 4.22
CA ASP A 336 35.29 25.27 4.63
C ASP A 336 36.53 24.66 3.95
N CYS A 337 36.65 24.95 2.65
CA CYS A 337 37.87 25.49 2.03
C CYS A 337 37.50 26.19 0.72
#